data_AF-A0A349KHZ5-F1
#
_entry.id   AF-A0A349KHZ5-F1
#
_cell.length_a   1.000
_cell.length_b   1.000
_cell.length_c   1.000
_cell.angle_alpha   90.00
_cell.angle_beta   90.00
_cell.angle_gamma   90.00
#
_symmetry.space_group_name_H-M   'P 1'
#
loop_
_entity.id
_entity.type
_entity.pdbx_description
1 polymer ?
#
loop_
_entity_poly.entity_id
_entity_poly.type
_entity_poly.pdbx_seq_one_letter_code
_entity_poly.pdbx_strand_id
1 'polypeptide(L)'
;MRKFIALTAVATALLVSQLASYAQDSDGALAIIVPGGGTYSRATSLDSEAAQQFYDQGLRMAWGFYFPESIASYQEASRLEPDNPMPYFGLAHAAGPNPNSRYQGLPDDPQGAGLAAIRKALELINNGSQVERGMINGLFVLYNKDAIPDNRERDFAFLDAMRNLHAKFPDDADIGAMFAESYMNTTQWDYWGLDGAAKGGTAEAQAALEAAMRSEHDHPGANHLYIHLMEASAQPELAMPAAQRLEGTLPISGHMVHMPGHIYLRVGEYEKAIDINERSQIVDLQFAEIWGDTNFPLIGTYPLSHKIHAPHALDFVRYANYLQGNYGASAEAANRNAANVVAGGNRSQKTLAHAWIVDKIFGNWDKIHGDNAANSQSSTPYLKGMWSYVMGSAHVAKGHMGAAETELANIRAQMAANGVNDNGVGPTPASHVLNLAAHALNGEIEEARGNLDAAIAHYNLAVELQDNLNYTEPPDWSQSIRLYLGSVLLEAGRAADAEVVYMKDLQWNQQNGWTTFGLYQALQAQGKTQQAIIVERQFQSFWRNADTELERSHL
;
A
#
# COMPACT_ATOMS: atom_id res chain seq x y z
N MET A 1 48.17 -40.82 -36.31
CA MET A 1 48.34 -39.64 -37.19
C MET A 1 47.02 -38.90 -37.30
N ARG A 2 47.02 -37.61 -36.95
CA ARG A 2 46.09 -36.51 -37.30
C ARG A 2 44.57 -36.67 -37.11
N LYS A 3 44.14 -36.05 -36.00
CA LYS A 3 42.89 -35.33 -35.69
C LYS A 3 42.02 -34.90 -36.88
N PHE A 4 40.71 -35.11 -36.77
CA PHE A 4 39.68 -34.15 -37.17
C PHE A 4 38.51 -34.25 -36.18
N ILE A 5 38.38 -33.24 -35.31
CA ILE A 5 37.22 -33.01 -34.46
C ILE A 5 36.37 -31.99 -35.24
N ALA A 6 35.17 -32.39 -35.63
CA ALA A 6 34.17 -31.47 -36.17
C ALA A 6 33.51 -30.74 -35.00
N LEU A 7 33.83 -29.45 -34.82
CA LEU A 7 33.05 -28.55 -33.97
C LEU A 7 31.80 -28.12 -34.76
N THR A 8 30.64 -28.61 -34.37
CA THR A 8 29.36 -27.95 -34.67
C THR A 8 29.18 -26.80 -33.68
N ALA A 9 29.45 -25.58 -34.14
CA ALA A 9 29.08 -24.38 -33.41
C ALA A 9 27.56 -24.18 -33.54
N VAL A 10 26.82 -24.48 -32.47
CA VAL A 10 25.45 -23.98 -32.30
C VAL A 10 25.56 -22.52 -31.91
N ALA A 11 25.21 -21.62 -32.84
CA ALA A 11 25.09 -20.21 -32.56
C ALA A 11 23.88 -19.99 -31.64
N THR A 12 24.13 -19.79 -30.35
CA THR A 12 23.14 -19.27 -29.41
C THR A 12 22.90 -17.80 -29.77
N ALA A 13 21.81 -17.52 -30.48
CA ALA A 13 21.31 -16.17 -30.67
C ALA A 13 20.85 -15.64 -29.31
N LEU A 14 21.71 -14.88 -28.64
CA LEU A 14 21.32 -13.97 -27.56
C LEU A 14 20.40 -12.90 -28.20
N LEU A 15 19.09 -13.09 -28.08
CA LEU A 15 18.11 -12.03 -28.23
C LEU A 15 18.30 -11.06 -27.08
N VAL A 16 19.25 -10.14 -27.25
CA VAL A 16 19.27 -8.88 -26.50
C VAL A 16 18.05 -8.12 -26.99
N SER A 17 17.04 -7.98 -26.15
CA SER A 17 15.97 -7.02 -26.34
C SER A 17 16.59 -5.62 -26.40
N GLN A 18 16.85 -5.15 -27.62
CA GLN A 18 17.10 -3.75 -27.88
C GLN A 18 15.80 -3.02 -27.54
N LEU A 19 15.70 -2.51 -26.32
CA LEU A 19 14.85 -1.37 -26.03
C LEU A 19 15.35 -0.24 -26.92
N ALA A 20 14.68 -0.04 -28.05
CA ALA A 20 14.87 1.11 -28.87
C ALA A 20 14.47 2.33 -28.04
N SER A 21 15.47 3.00 -27.47
CA SER A 21 15.39 4.41 -27.13
C SER A 21 15.10 5.17 -28.42
N TYR A 22 13.83 5.31 -28.75
CA TYR A 22 13.42 6.35 -29.69
C TYR A 22 13.73 7.68 -29.00
N ALA A 23 14.86 8.27 -29.37
CA ALA A 23 15.12 9.67 -29.09
C ALA A 23 13.96 10.45 -29.72
N GLN A 24 13.08 10.98 -28.88
CA GLN A 24 12.11 11.98 -29.29
C GLN A 24 12.90 13.13 -29.93
N ASP A 25 12.45 13.60 -31.10
CA ASP A 25 13.05 14.74 -31.78
C ASP A 25 13.15 15.91 -30.78
N SER A 26 14.29 16.59 -30.70
CA SER A 26 14.58 17.57 -29.63
C SER A 26 13.61 18.76 -29.58
N ASP A 27 12.77 18.91 -30.61
CA ASP A 27 11.79 19.99 -30.78
C ASP A 27 10.35 19.55 -30.47
N GLY A 28 10.10 18.27 -30.17
CA GLY A 28 8.78 17.76 -29.83
C GLY A 28 8.35 18.07 -28.39
N ALA A 29 7.04 18.23 -28.14
CA ALA A 29 6.51 18.40 -26.79
C ALA A 29 6.84 17.18 -25.92
N LEU A 30 7.36 17.42 -24.72
CA LEU A 30 7.78 16.37 -23.78
C LEU A 30 6.63 15.81 -22.95
N ALA A 31 5.44 16.42 -23.02
CA ALA A 31 4.22 15.93 -22.40
C ALA A 31 3.01 16.34 -23.24
N ILE A 32 1.88 15.70 -22.99
CA ILE A 32 0.57 16.10 -23.51
C ILE A 32 -0.33 16.55 -22.35
N ILE A 33 -1.29 17.43 -22.60
CA ILE A 33 -2.33 17.74 -21.62
C ILE A 33 -3.32 16.58 -21.55
N VAL A 34 -3.52 16.03 -20.36
CA VAL A 34 -4.39 14.88 -20.11
C VAL A 34 -5.79 15.38 -19.70
N PRO A 35 -6.83 15.16 -20.53
CA PRO A 35 -8.21 15.47 -20.14
C PRO A 35 -8.61 14.70 -18.88
N GLY A 36 -9.40 15.33 -18.00
CA GLY A 36 -9.73 14.74 -16.69
C GLY A 36 -8.56 14.78 -15.68
N GLY A 37 -7.47 15.47 -16.01
CA GLY A 37 -6.31 15.69 -15.14
C GLY A 37 -6.52 16.66 -13.98
N GLY A 38 -7.76 16.92 -13.55
CA GLY A 38 -8.08 17.85 -12.45
C GLY A 38 -7.97 19.33 -12.83
N THR A 39 -8.45 20.22 -11.94
CA THR A 39 -8.51 21.68 -12.18
C THR A 39 -7.67 22.49 -11.20
N TYR A 40 -7.11 21.88 -10.15
CA TYR A 40 -6.29 22.58 -9.18
C TYR A 40 -5.10 23.29 -9.86
N SER A 41 -4.92 24.57 -9.62
CA SER A 41 -3.85 25.38 -10.19
C SER A 41 -3.15 26.17 -9.10
N ARG A 42 -1.82 26.19 -9.14
CA ARG A 42 -1.03 27.07 -8.29
C ARG A 42 -0.54 28.23 -9.15
N ALA A 43 -1.00 29.44 -8.83
CA ALA A 43 -0.46 30.63 -9.48
C ALA A 43 1.05 30.73 -9.24
N THR A 44 1.82 30.83 -10.33
CA THR A 44 3.27 31.01 -10.29
C THR A 44 3.70 32.29 -11.01
N SER A 45 5.00 32.58 -11.03
CA SER A 45 5.60 33.65 -11.84
C SER A 45 5.74 33.30 -13.32
N LEU A 46 5.13 32.21 -13.82
CA LEU A 46 5.11 31.86 -15.24
C LEU A 46 4.29 32.88 -16.04
N ASP A 47 4.79 33.28 -17.21
CA ASP A 47 4.14 34.25 -18.11
C ASP A 47 3.32 33.57 -19.23
N SER A 48 3.67 32.33 -19.58
CA SER A 48 3.05 31.51 -20.62
C SER A 48 1.94 30.66 -20.04
N GLU A 49 0.72 30.85 -20.57
CA GLU A 49 -0.44 30.03 -20.22
C GLU A 49 -0.16 28.54 -20.47
N ALA A 50 0.54 28.20 -21.55
CA ALA A 50 0.91 26.82 -21.85
C ALA A 50 1.88 26.24 -20.82
N ALA A 51 2.88 27.02 -20.38
CA ALA A 51 3.82 26.57 -19.35
C ALA A 51 3.11 26.37 -18.00
N GLN A 52 2.20 27.28 -17.64
CA GLN A 52 1.38 27.17 -16.42
C GLN A 52 0.48 25.92 -16.46
N GLN A 53 -0.13 25.58 -17.61
CA GLN A 53 -0.93 24.36 -17.75
C GLN A 53 -0.11 23.08 -17.51
N PHE A 54 1.10 23.00 -18.07
CA PHE A 54 1.99 21.86 -17.85
C PHE A 54 2.57 21.83 -16.43
N TYR A 55 2.86 23.00 -15.84
CA TYR A 55 3.27 23.09 -14.44
C TYR A 55 2.17 22.56 -13.51
N ASP A 56 0.93 23.02 -13.69
CA ASP A 56 -0.20 22.58 -12.86
C ASP A 56 -0.52 21.09 -13.06
N GLN A 57 -0.42 20.58 -14.30
CA GLN A 57 -0.53 19.15 -14.54
C GLN A 57 0.58 18.38 -13.82
N GLY A 58 1.83 18.85 -13.91
CA GLY A 58 2.96 18.29 -13.19
C GLY A 58 2.73 18.26 -11.68
N LEU A 59 2.19 19.34 -11.12
CA LEU A 59 1.88 19.47 -9.68
C LEU A 59 0.78 18.51 -9.25
N ARG A 60 -0.32 18.45 -9.99
CA ARG A 60 -1.41 17.49 -9.69
C ARG A 60 -0.91 16.05 -9.79
N MET A 61 -0.10 15.72 -10.80
CA MET A 61 0.47 14.38 -10.96
C MET A 61 1.53 14.05 -9.89
N ALA A 62 2.32 15.04 -9.42
CA ALA A 62 3.22 14.87 -8.29
C ALA A 62 2.42 14.57 -7.03
N TRP A 63 1.37 15.35 -6.75
CA TRP A 63 0.45 15.10 -5.65
C TRP A 63 -0.32 13.78 -5.79
N GLY A 64 -0.58 13.31 -7.02
CA GLY A 64 -1.19 12.01 -7.30
C GLY A 64 -0.22 10.85 -7.45
N PHE A 65 1.08 11.05 -7.14
CA PHE A 65 2.16 10.07 -7.26
C PHE A 65 2.32 9.42 -8.65
N TYR A 66 1.97 10.13 -9.72
CA TYR A 66 2.29 9.77 -11.11
C TYR A 66 3.57 10.49 -11.52
N PHE A 67 4.68 10.01 -10.94
CA PHE A 67 5.96 10.73 -10.96
C PHE A 67 6.57 10.83 -12.37
N PRO A 68 6.62 9.77 -13.21
CA PRO A 68 7.15 9.90 -14.56
C PRO A 68 6.38 10.94 -15.40
N GLU A 69 5.05 10.93 -15.34
CA GLU A 69 4.17 11.85 -16.07
C GLU A 69 4.26 13.28 -15.52
N SER A 70 4.41 13.41 -14.20
CA SER A 70 4.69 14.68 -13.53
C SER A 70 6.01 15.28 -14.01
N ILE A 71 7.09 14.49 -14.00
CA ILE A 71 8.42 14.91 -14.46
C ILE A 71 8.37 15.31 -15.94
N ALA A 72 7.71 14.52 -16.80
CA ALA A 72 7.53 14.87 -18.22
C ALA A 72 6.81 16.22 -18.39
N SER A 73 5.77 16.47 -17.59
CA SER A 73 5.01 17.73 -17.62
C SER A 73 5.87 18.91 -17.17
N TYR A 74 6.67 18.76 -16.11
CA TYR A 74 7.60 19.81 -15.70
C TYR A 74 8.74 20.04 -16.69
N GLN A 75 9.22 18.99 -17.36
CA GLN A 75 10.19 19.13 -18.46
C GLN A 75 9.61 19.97 -19.60
N GLU A 76 8.35 19.74 -19.99
CA GLU A 76 7.68 20.56 -21.01
C GLU A 76 7.46 22.01 -20.55
N ALA A 77 7.03 22.24 -19.31
CA ALA A 77 6.92 23.58 -18.76
C ALA A 77 8.27 24.32 -18.78
N SER A 78 9.37 23.63 -18.44
CA SER A 78 10.73 24.20 -18.48
C SER A 78 11.24 24.47 -19.90
N ARG A 79 10.76 23.72 -20.91
CA ARG A 79 11.08 23.95 -22.32
C ARG A 79 10.40 25.22 -22.84
N LEU A 80 9.18 25.49 -22.37
CA LEU A 80 8.39 26.66 -22.74
C LEU A 80 8.86 27.94 -22.04
N GLU A 81 9.31 27.85 -20.79
CA GLU A 81 9.85 28.98 -20.01
C GLU A 81 11.14 28.61 -19.25
N PRO A 82 12.29 28.56 -19.94
CA PRO A 82 13.56 28.07 -19.37
C PRO A 82 14.20 28.99 -18.33
N ASP A 83 13.76 30.25 -18.24
CA ASP A 83 14.29 31.22 -17.27
C ASP A 83 13.41 31.32 -16.01
N ASN A 84 12.30 30.59 -15.94
CA ASN A 84 11.45 30.55 -14.74
C ASN A 84 11.93 29.44 -13.77
N PRO A 85 12.05 29.70 -12.46
CA PRO A 85 12.55 28.70 -11.51
C PRO A 85 11.54 27.59 -11.18
N MET A 86 10.24 27.82 -11.36
CA MET A 86 9.19 26.93 -10.84
C MET A 86 9.10 25.58 -11.57
N PRO A 87 9.21 25.47 -12.90
CA PRO A 87 9.29 24.18 -13.56
C PRO A 87 10.44 23.30 -13.03
N TYR A 88 11.58 23.90 -12.70
CA TYR A 88 12.72 23.17 -12.12
C TYR A 88 12.51 22.79 -10.65
N PHE A 89 11.83 23.65 -9.87
CA PHE A 89 11.37 23.30 -8.52
C PHE A 89 10.42 22.10 -8.55
N GLY A 90 9.42 22.11 -9.43
CA GLY A 90 8.46 21.02 -9.58
C GLY A 90 9.12 19.72 -10.03
N LEU A 91 10.08 19.80 -10.97
CA LEU A 91 10.86 18.63 -11.39
C LEU A 91 11.67 18.04 -10.24
N ALA A 92 12.25 18.88 -9.39
CA ALA A 92 12.90 18.40 -8.17
C ALA A 92 11.89 17.72 -7.24
N HIS A 93 10.76 18.37 -6.94
CA HIS A 93 9.72 17.80 -6.06
C HIS A 93 9.27 16.41 -6.52
N ALA A 94 8.97 16.25 -7.81
CA ALA A 94 8.55 14.96 -8.38
C ALA A 94 9.68 13.91 -8.47
N ALA A 95 10.93 14.33 -8.64
CA ALA A 95 12.07 13.40 -8.71
C ALA A 95 12.55 12.92 -7.34
N GLY A 96 12.25 13.68 -6.27
CA GLY A 96 12.75 13.47 -4.92
C GLY A 96 12.10 12.33 -4.13
N PRO A 97 12.56 12.13 -2.89
CA PRO A 97 11.98 11.15 -1.99
C PRO A 97 10.60 11.61 -1.49
N ASN A 98 9.67 10.66 -1.46
CA ASN A 98 8.32 10.78 -0.91
C ASN A 98 8.10 9.70 0.18
N PRO A 99 6.96 9.73 0.91
CA PRO A 99 6.73 8.80 2.01
C PRO A 99 6.83 7.33 1.58
N ASN A 100 6.35 6.98 0.38
CA ASN A 100 6.34 5.61 -0.14
C ASN A 100 7.73 5.12 -0.55
N SER A 101 8.58 5.99 -1.09
CA SER A 101 9.97 5.63 -1.37
C SER A 101 10.81 5.48 -0.12
N ARG A 102 10.57 6.34 0.87
CA ARG A 102 11.20 6.29 2.18
C ARG A 102 10.88 4.96 2.85
N TYR A 103 9.60 4.58 2.82
CA TYR A 103 9.15 3.30 3.36
C TYR A 103 9.78 2.08 2.69
N GLN A 104 10.04 2.16 1.38
CA GLN A 104 10.68 1.10 0.61
C GLN A 104 12.22 1.12 0.67
N GLY A 105 12.83 2.10 1.34
CA GLY A 105 14.29 2.26 1.38
C GLY A 105 14.91 2.54 0.02
N LEU A 106 14.18 3.18 -0.90
CA LEU A 106 14.69 3.52 -2.23
C LEU A 106 15.69 4.70 -2.15
N PRO A 107 16.67 4.78 -3.08
CA PRO A 107 17.62 5.89 -3.10
C PRO A 107 16.94 7.27 -3.32
N ASP A 108 17.33 8.29 -2.56
CA ASP A 108 16.73 9.65 -2.58
C ASP A 108 16.82 10.40 -3.92
N ASP A 109 17.83 10.09 -4.74
CA ASP A 109 18.05 10.73 -6.04
C ASP A 109 18.97 9.83 -6.89
N PRO A 110 18.44 8.71 -7.43
CA PRO A 110 19.26 7.65 -8.01
C PRO A 110 20.05 8.10 -9.24
N GLN A 111 19.57 9.14 -9.95
CA GLN A 111 20.19 9.66 -11.17
C GLN A 111 20.73 11.10 -11.02
N GLY A 112 20.62 11.70 -9.83
CA GLY A 112 21.04 13.09 -9.60
C GLY A 112 20.12 14.14 -10.24
N ALA A 113 18.97 13.73 -10.76
CA ALA A 113 18.05 14.59 -11.51
C ALA A 113 17.39 15.63 -10.60
N GLY A 114 16.99 15.23 -9.38
CA GLY A 114 16.36 16.14 -8.43
C GLY A 114 17.32 17.23 -7.97
N LEU A 115 18.56 16.87 -7.61
CA LEU A 115 19.59 17.82 -7.22
C LEU A 115 19.94 18.79 -8.35
N ALA A 116 20.06 18.29 -9.59
CA ALA A 116 20.34 19.13 -10.75
C ALA A 116 19.22 20.17 -10.98
N ALA A 117 17.96 19.74 -10.88
CA ALA A 117 16.80 20.59 -11.06
C ALA A 117 16.70 21.67 -9.98
N ILE A 118 16.83 21.31 -8.70
CA ILE A 118 16.70 22.31 -7.63
C ILE A 118 17.87 23.32 -7.64
N ARG A 119 19.06 22.91 -8.07
CA ARG A 119 20.18 23.85 -8.31
C ARG A 119 19.88 24.82 -9.44
N LYS A 120 19.24 24.35 -10.52
CA LYS A 120 18.80 25.23 -11.60
C LYS A 120 17.72 26.22 -11.13
N ALA A 121 16.79 25.77 -10.29
CA ALA A 121 15.80 26.67 -9.66
C ALA A 121 16.47 27.73 -8.77
N LEU A 122 17.54 27.36 -8.03
CA LEU A 122 18.34 28.32 -7.24
C LEU A 122 19.07 29.35 -8.10
N GLU A 123 19.61 28.96 -9.27
CA GLU A 123 20.24 29.91 -10.21
C GLU A 123 19.25 30.96 -10.71
N LEU A 124 17.99 30.55 -10.93
CA LEU A 124 16.90 31.37 -11.46
C LEU A 124 16.04 32.02 -10.37
N ILE A 125 16.40 31.85 -9.09
CA ILE A 125 15.54 32.19 -7.94
C ILE A 125 15.06 33.65 -7.92
N ASN A 126 15.83 34.57 -8.52
CA ASN A 126 15.48 35.99 -8.57
C ASN A 126 14.31 36.29 -9.52
N ASN A 127 13.97 35.37 -10.42
CA ASN A 127 12.82 35.47 -11.33
C ASN A 127 11.52 35.03 -10.66
N GLY A 128 11.58 34.39 -9.49
CA GLY A 128 10.41 34.02 -8.69
C GLY A 128 10.00 35.10 -7.67
N SER A 129 8.74 35.03 -7.25
CA SER A 129 8.12 35.75 -6.14
C SER A 129 8.69 35.35 -4.77
N GLN A 130 8.36 36.10 -3.71
CA GLN A 130 8.87 35.81 -2.36
C GLN A 130 8.48 34.41 -1.86
N VAL A 131 7.27 33.94 -2.18
CA VAL A 131 6.76 32.63 -1.75
C VAL A 131 7.54 31.52 -2.46
N GLU A 132 7.70 31.63 -3.78
CA GLU A 132 8.44 30.68 -4.62
C GLU A 132 9.90 30.56 -4.19
N ARG A 133 10.56 31.69 -3.88
CA ARG A 133 11.91 31.68 -3.30
C ARG A 133 11.97 30.91 -1.99
N GLY A 134 10.93 31.01 -1.16
CA GLY A 134 10.81 30.25 0.08
C GLY A 134 10.73 28.74 -0.19
N MET A 135 9.87 28.32 -1.11
CA MET A 135 9.70 26.92 -1.50
C MET A 135 10.99 26.33 -2.09
N ILE A 136 11.66 27.05 -2.99
CA ILE A 136 12.93 26.61 -3.61
C ILE A 136 14.01 26.40 -2.54
N ASN A 137 14.18 27.37 -1.63
CA ASN A 137 15.17 27.25 -0.56
C ASN A 137 14.83 26.10 0.41
N GLY A 138 13.54 25.91 0.72
CA GLY A 138 13.08 24.80 1.57
C GLY A 138 13.39 23.45 0.94
N LEU A 139 12.94 23.22 -0.29
CA LEU A 139 13.15 21.96 -1.00
C LEU A 139 14.64 21.67 -1.27
N PHE A 140 15.47 22.69 -1.49
CA PHE A 140 16.91 22.50 -1.65
C PHE A 140 17.55 21.78 -0.45
N VAL A 141 17.05 22.00 0.78
CA VAL A 141 17.58 21.34 1.98
C VAL A 141 17.54 19.82 1.85
N LEU A 142 16.48 19.27 1.25
CA LEU A 142 16.30 17.82 1.01
C LEU A 142 17.42 17.23 0.13
N TYR A 143 18.07 18.05 -0.70
CA TYR A 143 19.13 17.65 -1.62
C TYR A 143 20.54 18.08 -1.18
N ASN A 144 20.68 18.87 -0.12
CA ASN A 144 21.95 19.50 0.26
C ASN A 144 22.92 18.52 0.95
N LYS A 145 23.33 17.48 0.23
CA LYS A 145 24.29 16.46 0.68
C LYS A 145 25.67 17.03 0.97
N ASP A 146 26.04 18.14 0.33
CA ASP A 146 27.32 18.82 0.55
C ASP A 146 27.40 19.40 1.96
N ALA A 147 26.28 19.93 2.49
CA ALA A 147 26.21 20.45 3.86
C ALA A 147 25.75 19.41 4.89
N ILE A 148 24.83 18.52 4.52
CA ILE A 148 24.23 17.51 5.41
C ILE A 148 24.31 16.12 4.73
N PRO A 149 25.44 15.40 4.88
CA PRO A 149 25.66 14.12 4.20
C PRO A 149 24.72 13.00 4.67
N ASP A 150 24.36 12.98 5.97
CA ASP A 150 23.48 11.97 6.52
C ASP A 150 22.03 12.20 6.06
N ASN A 151 21.39 11.16 5.56
CA ASN A 151 20.03 11.26 5.01
C ASN A 151 19.00 11.62 6.08
N ARG A 152 19.14 11.04 7.28
CA ARG A 152 18.18 11.26 8.36
C ARG A 152 18.31 12.67 8.91
N GLU A 153 19.53 13.14 9.17
CA GLU A 153 19.76 14.53 9.57
C GLU A 153 19.23 15.52 8.53
N ARG A 154 19.38 15.21 7.24
CA ARG A 154 18.87 16.04 6.15
C ARG A 154 17.34 16.05 6.06
N ASP A 155 16.68 14.92 6.31
CA ASP A 155 15.21 14.86 6.38
C ASP A 155 14.67 15.73 7.54
N PHE A 156 15.30 15.68 8.72
CA PHE A 156 14.93 16.55 9.84
C PHE A 156 15.22 18.04 9.55
N ALA A 157 16.33 18.35 8.88
CA ALA A 157 16.63 19.72 8.46
C ALA A 157 15.61 20.23 7.42
N PHE A 158 15.17 19.38 6.49
CA PHE A 158 14.10 19.70 5.55
C PHE A 158 12.76 19.92 6.27
N LEU A 159 12.41 19.06 7.23
CA LEU A 159 11.24 19.23 8.09
C LEU A 159 11.26 20.58 8.80
N ASP A 160 12.38 20.97 9.40
CA ASP A 160 12.54 22.26 10.08
C ASP A 160 12.42 23.43 9.11
N ALA A 161 12.99 23.32 7.90
CA ALA A 161 12.88 24.34 6.87
C ALA A 161 11.42 24.55 6.43
N MET A 162 10.69 23.45 6.19
CA MET A 162 9.28 23.52 5.78
C MET A 162 8.37 23.96 6.93
N ARG A 163 8.66 23.59 8.18
CA ARG A 163 7.94 24.10 9.36
C ARG A 163 8.05 25.63 9.45
N ASN A 164 9.26 26.16 9.30
CA ASN A 164 9.49 27.61 9.32
C ASN A 164 8.81 28.33 8.15
N LEU A 165 8.79 27.70 6.97
CA LEU A 165 8.11 28.25 5.80
C LEU A 165 6.59 28.27 5.99
N HIS A 166 6.00 27.19 6.50
CA HIS A 166 4.58 27.10 6.81
C HIS A 166 4.17 28.12 7.89
N ALA A 167 4.98 28.32 8.93
CA ALA A 167 4.74 29.37 9.92
C ALA A 167 4.70 30.79 9.31
N LYS A 168 5.46 31.02 8.22
CA LYS A 168 5.47 32.30 7.49
C LYS A 168 4.28 32.44 6.53
N PHE A 169 3.80 31.33 5.96
CA PHE A 169 2.70 31.27 5.01
C PHE A 169 1.67 30.21 5.44
N PRO A 170 0.95 30.45 6.56
CA PRO A 170 0.09 29.42 7.17
C PRO A 170 -1.13 29.03 6.33
N ASP A 171 -1.56 29.92 5.43
CA ASP A 171 -2.73 29.72 4.57
C ASP A 171 -2.34 29.25 3.14
N ASP A 172 -1.06 28.98 2.87
CA ASP A 172 -0.62 28.42 1.59
C ASP A 172 -0.71 26.89 1.63
N ALA A 173 -1.65 26.34 0.86
CA ALA A 173 -1.99 24.92 0.92
C ALA A 173 -0.88 23.98 0.43
N ASP A 174 -0.11 24.35 -0.62
CA ASP A 174 1.02 23.53 -1.05
C ASP A 174 2.15 23.55 0.00
N ILE A 175 2.41 24.71 0.62
CA ILE A 175 3.42 24.81 1.69
C ILE A 175 3.00 23.96 2.90
N GLY A 176 1.73 24.00 3.29
CA GLY A 176 1.19 23.14 4.35
C GLY A 176 1.29 21.65 4.01
N ALA A 177 0.96 21.26 2.77
CA ALA A 177 1.09 19.89 2.30
C ALA A 177 2.54 19.42 2.26
N MET A 178 3.47 20.22 1.74
CA MET A 178 4.91 19.91 1.73
C MET A 178 5.50 19.83 3.13
N PHE A 179 5.02 20.63 4.08
CA PHE A 179 5.41 20.51 5.48
C PHE A 179 4.96 19.16 6.06
N ALA A 180 3.72 18.75 5.84
CA ALA A 180 3.26 17.42 6.26
C ALA A 180 4.03 16.29 5.55
N GLU A 181 4.28 16.39 4.25
CA GLU A 181 5.11 15.45 3.49
C GLU A 181 6.53 15.34 4.08
N SER A 182 7.15 16.47 4.44
CA SER A 182 8.48 16.47 5.07
C SER A 182 8.49 15.72 6.40
N TYR A 183 7.42 15.82 7.19
CA TYR A 183 7.26 15.02 8.41
C TYR A 183 7.12 13.54 8.10
N MET A 184 6.25 13.20 7.13
CA MET A 184 6.00 11.81 6.73
C MET A 184 7.26 11.14 6.18
N ASN A 185 8.14 11.90 5.52
CA ASN A 185 9.45 11.43 5.07
C ASN A 185 10.38 11.05 6.24
N THR A 186 10.29 11.72 7.39
CA THR A 186 11.10 11.40 8.60
C THR A 186 10.58 10.18 9.37
N THR A 187 9.33 9.78 9.15
CA THR A 187 8.58 8.82 9.98
C THR A 187 7.93 7.71 9.17
N GLN A 188 8.57 7.29 8.06
CA GLN A 188 8.32 6.08 7.24
C GLN A 188 7.05 5.24 7.58
N TRP A 189 5.84 5.76 7.29
CA TRP A 189 4.56 5.05 7.54
C TRP A 189 4.30 4.64 9.01
N ASP A 190 4.99 5.29 9.95
CA ASP A 190 5.01 5.00 11.38
C ASP A 190 4.55 6.20 12.20
N TYR A 191 3.33 6.69 11.90
CA TYR A 191 2.77 7.92 12.47
C TYR A 191 1.99 7.70 13.77
N TRP A 192 1.51 6.49 14.02
CA TRP A 192 0.66 6.17 15.17
C TRP A 192 1.27 5.04 16.00
N GLY A 193 1.09 5.10 17.31
CA GLY A 193 1.40 4.00 18.23
C GLY A 193 0.39 2.87 18.10
N LEU A 194 0.75 1.68 18.59
CA LEU A 194 -0.14 0.51 18.64
C LEU A 194 -1.42 0.75 19.46
N ASP A 195 -1.37 1.69 20.40
CA ASP A 195 -2.50 2.15 21.21
C ASP A 195 -3.32 3.26 20.53
N GLY A 196 -2.95 3.66 19.32
CA GLY A 196 -3.57 4.75 18.58
C GLY A 196 -3.05 6.14 18.94
N ALA A 197 -2.05 6.26 19.81
CA ALA A 197 -1.49 7.56 20.16
C ALA A 197 -0.69 8.16 19.00
N ALA A 198 -0.88 9.45 18.73
CA ALA A 198 -0.06 10.20 17.78
C ALA A 198 1.42 10.16 18.20
N LYS A 199 2.32 9.80 17.27
CA LYS A 199 3.76 9.91 17.50
C LYS A 199 4.20 11.38 17.41
N GLY A 200 5.43 11.66 17.84
CA GLY A 200 5.98 13.01 17.79
C GLY A 200 5.88 13.59 16.37
N GLY A 201 5.33 14.79 16.23
CA GLY A 201 5.13 15.49 14.96
C GLY A 201 3.83 15.13 14.20
N THR A 202 3.16 14.01 14.51
CA THR A 202 1.95 13.58 13.80
C THR A 202 0.83 14.59 13.90
N ALA A 203 0.54 15.08 15.11
CA ALA A 203 -0.50 16.08 15.34
C ALA A 203 -0.18 17.43 14.66
N GLU A 204 1.10 17.77 14.52
CA GLU A 204 1.55 18.98 13.83
C GLU A 204 1.31 18.87 12.32
N ALA A 205 1.68 17.73 11.72
CA ALA A 205 1.42 17.44 10.31
C ALA A 205 -0.10 17.34 10.01
N GLN A 206 -0.86 16.72 10.91
CA GLN A 206 -2.32 16.65 10.82
C GLN A 206 -2.93 18.06 10.77
N ALA A 207 -2.55 18.93 11.70
CA ALA A 207 -3.05 20.30 11.77
C ALA A 207 -2.68 21.13 10.52
N ALA A 208 -1.50 20.90 9.93
CA ALA A 208 -1.08 21.56 8.70
C ALA A 208 -1.92 21.11 7.49
N LEU A 209 -2.22 19.82 7.36
CA LEU A 209 -3.09 19.30 6.30
C LEU A 209 -4.53 19.81 6.46
N GLU A 210 -5.04 19.83 7.69
CA GLU A 210 -6.36 20.40 7.96
C GLU A 210 -6.41 21.91 7.66
N ALA A 211 -5.33 22.66 7.92
CA ALA A 211 -5.22 24.07 7.55
C ALA A 211 -5.18 24.28 6.04
N ALA A 212 -4.42 23.44 5.32
CA ALA A 212 -4.39 23.44 3.87
C ALA A 212 -5.78 23.16 3.28
N MET A 213 -6.49 22.15 3.78
CA MET A 213 -7.87 21.84 3.34
C MET A 213 -8.92 22.89 3.76
N ARG A 214 -8.66 23.70 4.80
CA ARG A 214 -9.51 24.86 5.10
C ARG A 214 -9.30 26.01 4.13
N SER A 215 -8.06 26.20 3.68
CA SER A 215 -7.68 27.28 2.76
C SER A 215 -8.06 26.94 1.33
N GLU A 216 -7.83 25.70 0.92
CA GLU A 216 -8.14 25.15 -0.40
C GLU A 216 -8.77 23.76 -0.24
N HIS A 217 -10.10 23.73 -0.25
CA HIS A 217 -10.90 22.54 0.10
C HIS A 217 -10.58 21.31 -0.76
N ASP A 218 -10.34 21.53 -2.06
CA ASP A 218 -10.12 20.48 -3.06
C ASP A 218 -8.63 20.34 -3.42
N HIS A 219 -7.71 20.81 -2.56
CA HIS A 219 -6.28 20.68 -2.80
C HIS A 219 -5.87 19.19 -2.88
N PRO A 220 -5.28 18.71 -3.99
CA PRO A 220 -5.01 17.30 -4.21
C PRO A 220 -3.99 16.73 -3.21
N GLY A 221 -2.87 17.44 -2.98
CA GLY A 221 -1.82 17.01 -2.04
C GLY A 221 -2.30 16.89 -0.60
N ALA A 222 -2.96 17.92 -0.06
CA ALA A 222 -3.48 17.92 1.29
C ALA A 222 -4.51 16.81 1.54
N ASN A 223 -5.48 16.61 0.64
CA ASN A 223 -6.47 15.54 0.80
C ASN A 223 -5.81 14.15 0.68
N HIS A 224 -4.87 13.96 -0.26
CA HIS A 224 -4.15 12.70 -0.43
C HIS A 224 -3.29 12.35 0.80
N LEU A 225 -2.42 13.27 1.23
CA LEU A 225 -1.54 13.04 2.37
C LEU A 225 -2.31 12.90 3.68
N TYR A 226 -3.48 13.53 3.82
CA TYR A 226 -4.33 13.35 4.99
C TYR A 226 -4.90 11.92 5.08
N ILE A 227 -5.24 11.29 3.95
CA ILE A 227 -5.60 9.87 3.94
C ILE A 227 -4.42 9.02 4.43
N HIS A 228 -3.24 9.19 3.83
CA HIS A 228 -2.04 8.44 4.26
C HIS A 228 -1.64 8.69 5.71
N LEU A 229 -1.86 9.90 6.23
CA LEU A 229 -1.58 10.19 7.63
C LEU A 229 -2.58 9.47 8.53
N MET A 230 -3.86 9.44 8.18
CA MET A 230 -4.94 8.98 9.06
C MET A 230 -5.28 7.50 8.91
N GLU A 231 -4.90 6.84 7.80
CA GLU A 231 -5.24 5.43 7.51
C GLU A 231 -4.83 4.48 8.62
N ALA A 232 -3.65 4.66 9.23
CA ALA A 232 -3.16 3.84 10.34
C ALA A 232 -3.66 4.27 11.73
N SER A 233 -4.42 5.37 11.83
CA SER A 233 -4.85 5.94 13.10
C SER A 233 -5.92 5.10 13.81
N ALA A 234 -6.22 5.46 15.06
CA ALA A 234 -7.39 4.95 15.79
C ALA A 234 -8.70 5.67 15.43
N GLN A 235 -8.64 6.72 14.62
CA GLN A 235 -9.81 7.51 14.19
C GLN A 235 -9.79 7.76 12.67
N PRO A 236 -9.73 6.70 11.84
CA PRO A 236 -9.67 6.84 10.38
C PRO A 236 -10.89 7.58 9.81
N GLU A 237 -12.02 7.58 10.51
CA GLU A 237 -13.23 8.31 10.12
C GLU A 237 -13.04 9.82 9.99
N LEU A 238 -12.03 10.41 10.64
CA LEU A 238 -11.70 11.82 10.49
C LEU A 238 -11.24 12.17 9.07
N ALA A 239 -10.72 11.21 8.31
CA ALA A 239 -10.32 11.38 6.91
C ALA A 239 -11.43 11.08 5.90
N MET A 240 -12.63 10.68 6.35
CA MET A 240 -13.76 10.43 5.47
C MET A 240 -14.11 11.61 4.55
N PRO A 241 -14.12 12.89 5.00
CA PRO A 241 -14.39 14.00 4.10
C PRO A 241 -13.36 14.16 2.98
N ALA A 242 -12.08 13.87 3.25
CA ALA A 242 -11.02 13.89 2.25
C ALA A 242 -11.16 12.70 1.27
N ALA A 243 -11.42 11.49 1.79
CA ALA A 243 -11.68 10.31 0.98
C ALA A 243 -12.84 10.51 0.00
N GLN A 244 -13.94 11.12 0.44
CA GLN A 244 -15.13 11.35 -0.39
C GLN A 244 -14.93 12.33 -1.55
N ARG A 245 -13.91 13.21 -1.50
CA ARG A 245 -13.67 14.21 -2.55
C ARG A 245 -12.46 13.91 -3.43
N LEU A 246 -11.51 13.11 -2.94
CA LEU A 246 -10.19 12.98 -3.56
C LEU A 246 -10.24 12.55 -5.03
N GLU A 247 -11.13 11.60 -5.38
CA GLU A 247 -11.35 11.19 -6.78
C GLU A 247 -11.62 12.39 -7.69
N GLY A 248 -12.44 13.34 -7.24
CA GLY A 248 -12.80 14.53 -8.02
C GLY A 248 -11.64 15.49 -8.27
N THR A 249 -10.57 15.43 -7.47
CA THR A 249 -9.41 16.33 -7.61
C THR A 249 -8.49 15.94 -8.77
N LEU A 250 -8.39 14.64 -9.09
CA LEU A 250 -7.60 14.10 -10.19
C LEU A 250 -8.22 12.80 -10.75
N PRO A 251 -9.41 12.87 -11.37
CA PRO A 251 -10.24 11.68 -11.66
C PRO A 251 -9.66 10.72 -12.68
N ILE A 252 -8.67 11.14 -13.49
CA ILE A 252 -7.98 10.28 -14.45
C ILE A 252 -6.78 9.53 -13.85
N SER A 253 -6.31 9.89 -12.65
CA SER A 253 -5.23 9.18 -11.97
C SER A 253 -5.81 8.04 -11.14
N GLY A 254 -5.60 6.80 -11.59
CA GLY A 254 -5.99 5.59 -10.85
C GLY A 254 -5.51 5.59 -9.41
N HIS A 255 -4.32 6.08 -9.10
CA HIS A 255 -3.87 6.19 -7.71
C HIS A 255 -4.74 7.15 -6.88
N MET A 256 -5.03 8.36 -7.38
CA MET A 256 -5.91 9.29 -6.67
C MET A 256 -7.35 8.78 -6.54
N VAL A 257 -7.83 8.04 -7.53
CA VAL A 257 -9.11 7.34 -7.45
C VAL A 257 -9.06 6.21 -6.42
N HIS A 258 -7.95 5.50 -6.29
CA HIS A 258 -7.77 4.37 -5.35
C HIS A 258 -7.71 4.81 -3.89
N MET A 259 -7.01 5.91 -3.60
CA MET A 259 -6.69 6.36 -2.24
C MET A 259 -7.87 6.44 -1.25
N PRO A 260 -9.09 6.88 -1.62
CA PRO A 260 -10.28 6.77 -0.77
C PRO A 260 -10.53 5.37 -0.19
N GLY A 261 -10.16 4.33 -0.93
CA GLY A 261 -10.27 2.93 -0.53
C GLY A 261 -9.54 2.60 0.77
N HIS A 262 -8.45 3.30 1.10
CA HIS A 262 -7.73 3.14 2.36
C HIS A 262 -8.62 3.48 3.57
N ILE A 263 -9.33 4.61 3.53
CA ILE A 263 -10.27 4.98 4.59
C ILE A 263 -11.53 4.12 4.55
N TYR A 264 -12.09 3.87 3.37
CA TYR A 264 -13.30 3.03 3.25
C TYR A 264 -13.09 1.62 3.82
N LEU A 265 -11.91 1.02 3.56
CA LEU A 265 -11.55 -0.27 4.14
C LEU A 265 -11.49 -0.21 5.67
N ARG A 266 -10.85 0.83 6.24
CA ARG A 266 -10.69 0.99 7.69
C ARG A 266 -12.00 1.24 8.44
N VAL A 267 -12.97 1.91 7.81
CA VAL A 267 -14.29 2.19 8.42
C VAL A 267 -15.36 1.13 8.10
N GLY A 268 -15.01 0.10 7.34
CA GLY A 268 -15.94 -0.99 7.01
C GLY A 268 -16.87 -0.74 5.84
N GLU A 269 -16.62 0.30 5.05
CA GLU A 269 -17.36 0.62 3.82
C GLU A 269 -16.82 -0.23 2.66
N TYR A 270 -16.83 -1.56 2.82
CA TYR A 270 -16.14 -2.49 1.92
C TYR A 270 -16.67 -2.45 0.48
N GLU A 271 -17.97 -2.22 0.27
CA GLU A 271 -18.53 -2.01 -1.07
C GLU A 271 -17.92 -0.79 -1.76
N LYS A 272 -17.82 0.36 -1.05
CA LYS A 272 -17.18 1.56 -1.60
C LYS A 272 -15.69 1.31 -1.88
N ALA A 273 -15.03 0.55 -1.00
CA ALA A 273 -13.64 0.16 -1.24
C ALA A 273 -13.52 -0.68 -2.51
N ILE A 274 -14.42 -1.63 -2.77
CA ILE A 274 -14.42 -2.42 -4.00
C ILE A 274 -14.65 -1.54 -5.23
N ASP A 275 -15.75 -0.78 -5.23
CA ASP A 275 -16.16 0.04 -6.38
C ASP A 275 -15.08 1.03 -6.81
N ILE A 276 -14.48 1.72 -5.83
CA ILE A 276 -13.47 2.74 -6.12
C ILE A 276 -12.15 2.11 -6.64
N ASN A 277 -11.80 0.93 -6.16
CA ASN A 277 -10.60 0.21 -6.58
C ASN A 277 -10.76 -0.45 -7.96
N GLU A 278 -11.96 -0.90 -8.32
CA GLU A 278 -12.28 -1.33 -9.68
C GLU A 278 -12.27 -0.14 -10.64
N ARG A 279 -12.86 0.98 -10.22
CA ARG A 279 -12.86 2.26 -10.97
C ARG A 279 -11.45 2.75 -11.25
N SER A 280 -10.57 2.66 -10.25
CA SER A 280 -9.16 3.03 -10.34
C SER A 280 -8.42 2.28 -11.45
N GLN A 281 -8.61 0.96 -11.56
CA GLN A 281 -7.99 0.18 -12.64
C GLN A 281 -8.48 0.62 -14.03
N ILE A 282 -9.76 1.02 -14.14
CA ILE A 282 -10.33 1.50 -15.39
C ILE A 282 -9.68 2.82 -15.82
N VAL A 283 -9.51 3.80 -14.91
CA VAL A 283 -8.83 5.05 -15.28
C VAL A 283 -7.36 4.87 -15.59
N ASP A 284 -6.66 3.91 -14.99
CA ASP A 284 -5.27 3.62 -15.37
C ASP A 284 -5.16 3.21 -16.84
N LEU A 285 -6.10 2.39 -17.32
CA LEU A 285 -6.17 2.01 -18.73
C LEU A 285 -6.53 3.18 -19.64
N GLN A 286 -7.47 4.04 -19.21
CA GLN A 286 -7.83 5.26 -19.96
C GLN A 286 -6.67 6.25 -20.01
N PHE A 287 -5.97 6.43 -18.89
CA PHE A 287 -4.76 7.26 -18.82
C PHE A 287 -3.71 6.72 -19.79
N ALA A 288 -3.48 5.40 -19.79
CA ALA A 288 -2.53 4.75 -20.71
C ALA A 288 -2.86 5.02 -22.18
N GLU A 289 -4.14 4.94 -22.55
CA GLU A 289 -4.62 5.22 -23.90
C GLU A 289 -4.39 6.69 -24.30
N ILE A 290 -4.67 7.63 -23.38
CA ILE A 290 -4.44 9.06 -23.61
C ILE A 290 -2.95 9.34 -23.74
N TRP A 291 -2.13 8.85 -22.79
CA TRP A 291 -0.70 9.11 -22.73
C TRP A 291 0.06 8.53 -23.92
N GLY A 292 -0.33 7.33 -24.39
CA GLY A 292 0.28 6.65 -25.51
C GLY A 292 1.80 6.49 -25.34
N ASP A 293 2.55 6.83 -26.38
CA ASP A 293 4.02 6.77 -26.41
C ASP A 293 4.69 8.09 -25.99
N THR A 294 3.97 8.96 -25.28
CA THR A 294 4.53 10.21 -24.72
C THR A 294 5.70 9.90 -23.78
N ASN A 295 6.69 10.79 -23.74
CA ASN A 295 7.87 10.74 -22.87
C ASN A 295 7.53 10.20 -21.47
N PHE A 296 8.36 9.29 -20.96
CA PHE A 296 8.11 8.61 -19.69
C PHE A 296 9.40 8.49 -18.87
N PRO A 297 9.88 9.61 -18.30
CA PRO A 297 11.18 9.69 -17.66
C PRO A 297 11.21 8.97 -16.31
N LEU A 298 11.88 7.82 -16.25
CA LEU A 298 12.13 7.06 -15.02
C LEU A 298 13.40 7.53 -14.31
N ILE A 299 13.48 8.83 -14.03
CA ILE A 299 14.68 9.49 -13.46
C ILE A 299 14.55 9.84 -11.97
N GLY A 300 13.35 9.75 -11.41
CA GLY A 300 13.07 10.00 -10.00
C GLY A 300 13.22 8.77 -9.10
N THR A 301 13.00 8.96 -7.81
CA THR A 301 13.14 7.91 -6.78
C THR A 301 12.04 6.84 -6.83
N TYR A 302 10.78 7.22 -7.04
CA TYR A 302 9.65 6.29 -6.99
C TYR A 302 8.90 6.26 -8.34
N PRO A 303 8.82 5.12 -9.04
CA PRO A 303 8.31 5.07 -10.41
C PRO A 303 6.79 4.83 -10.50
N LEU A 304 6.03 5.12 -9.44
CA LEU A 304 4.57 4.92 -9.45
C LEU A 304 3.94 5.74 -10.58
N SER A 305 3.02 5.10 -11.30
CA SER A 305 2.41 5.60 -12.54
C SER A 305 1.20 4.73 -12.91
N HIS A 306 0.47 5.13 -13.95
CA HIS A 306 -0.64 4.34 -14.50
C HIS A 306 -0.23 2.92 -14.94
N LYS A 307 1.06 2.68 -15.19
CA LYS A 307 1.57 1.38 -15.69
C LYS A 307 1.74 0.33 -14.60
N ILE A 308 1.93 0.73 -13.34
CA ILE A 308 2.32 -0.19 -12.25
C ILE A 308 1.47 -0.07 -10.99
N HIS A 309 0.44 0.78 -11.01
CA HIS A 309 -0.46 1.00 -9.87
C HIS A 309 -1.49 -0.12 -9.68
N ALA A 310 -2.11 -0.59 -10.77
CA ALA A 310 -3.27 -1.51 -10.76
C ALA A 310 -3.17 -2.75 -9.83
N PRO A 311 -2.03 -3.45 -9.68
CA PRO A 311 -1.91 -4.60 -8.77
C PRO A 311 -2.24 -4.27 -7.31
N HIS A 312 -1.98 -3.04 -6.86
CA HIS A 312 -2.27 -2.60 -5.49
C HIS A 312 -3.78 -2.41 -5.29
N ALA A 313 -4.45 -1.72 -6.22
CA ALA A 313 -5.90 -1.55 -6.19
C ALA A 313 -6.65 -2.88 -6.25
N LEU A 314 -6.17 -3.82 -7.08
CA LEU A 314 -6.78 -5.14 -7.17
C LEU A 314 -6.63 -5.96 -5.88
N ASP A 315 -5.56 -5.76 -5.09
CA ASP A 315 -5.40 -6.41 -3.79
C ASP A 315 -6.41 -5.89 -2.74
N PHE A 316 -6.81 -4.62 -2.83
CA PHE A 316 -7.91 -4.06 -2.04
C PHE A 316 -9.26 -4.67 -2.41
N VAL A 317 -9.54 -4.85 -3.72
CA VAL A 317 -10.76 -5.56 -4.19
C VAL A 317 -10.84 -6.95 -3.59
N ARG A 318 -9.72 -7.71 -3.62
CA ARG A 318 -9.63 -9.01 -2.94
C ARG A 318 -9.98 -8.88 -1.47
N TYR A 319 -9.27 -8.02 -0.76
CA TYR A 319 -9.34 -7.96 0.70
C TYR A 319 -10.71 -7.51 1.21
N ALA A 320 -11.32 -6.51 0.57
CA ALA A 320 -12.66 -6.05 0.89
C ALA A 320 -13.72 -7.12 0.60
N ASN A 321 -13.63 -7.86 -0.52
CA ASN A 321 -14.54 -8.98 -0.80
C ASN A 321 -14.43 -10.10 0.23
N TYR A 322 -13.20 -10.41 0.67
CA TYR A 322 -12.97 -11.36 1.76
C TYR A 322 -13.69 -10.93 3.05
N LEU A 323 -13.57 -9.67 3.48
CA LEU A 323 -14.12 -9.19 4.75
C LEU A 323 -15.66 -9.23 4.81
N GLN A 324 -16.33 -9.24 3.65
CA GLN A 324 -17.78 -9.38 3.51
C GLN A 324 -18.24 -10.78 3.05
N GLY A 325 -17.34 -11.78 3.05
CA GLY A 325 -17.70 -13.18 2.80
C GLY A 325 -17.94 -13.55 1.33
N ASN A 326 -17.48 -12.74 0.37
CA ASN A 326 -17.62 -13.00 -1.06
C ASN A 326 -16.37 -13.72 -1.59
N TYR A 327 -16.39 -15.05 -1.56
CA TYR A 327 -15.30 -15.89 -2.04
C TYR A 327 -15.07 -15.71 -3.53
N GLY A 328 -16.12 -15.76 -4.36
CA GLY A 328 -16.00 -15.74 -5.82
C GLY A 328 -15.23 -14.51 -6.32
N ALA A 329 -15.63 -13.32 -5.87
CA ALA A 329 -14.95 -12.07 -6.25
C ALA A 329 -13.56 -11.94 -5.61
N SER A 330 -13.39 -12.36 -4.34
CA SER A 330 -12.09 -12.34 -3.67
C SER A 330 -11.07 -13.24 -4.39
N ALA A 331 -11.47 -14.47 -4.75
CA ALA A 331 -10.64 -15.44 -5.43
C ALA A 331 -10.32 -15.00 -6.87
N GLU A 332 -11.28 -14.43 -7.59
CA GLU A 332 -11.04 -13.86 -8.92
C GLU A 332 -9.99 -12.75 -8.87
N ALA A 333 -10.16 -11.77 -7.99
CA ALA A 333 -9.21 -10.67 -7.83
C ALA A 333 -7.81 -11.17 -7.43
N ALA A 334 -7.72 -12.11 -6.48
CA ALA A 334 -6.45 -12.69 -6.05
C ALA A 334 -5.73 -13.43 -7.18
N ASN A 335 -6.45 -14.26 -7.94
CA ASN A 335 -5.89 -15.03 -9.05
C ASN A 335 -5.48 -14.14 -10.23
N ARG A 336 -6.28 -13.12 -10.55
CA ARG A 336 -5.93 -12.12 -11.57
C ARG A 336 -4.68 -11.35 -11.17
N ASN A 337 -4.53 -10.99 -9.90
CA ASN A 337 -3.32 -10.31 -9.43
C ASN A 337 -2.10 -11.24 -9.50
N ALA A 338 -2.23 -12.48 -9.01
CA ALA A 338 -1.19 -13.51 -9.06
C ALA A 338 -0.72 -13.84 -10.49
N ALA A 339 -1.62 -13.86 -11.46
CA ALA A 339 -1.31 -14.13 -12.87
C ALA A 339 -0.45 -13.04 -13.53
N ASN A 340 -0.49 -11.81 -13.02
CA ASN A 340 0.25 -10.65 -13.56
C ASN A 340 1.57 -10.38 -12.82
N VAL A 341 1.95 -11.26 -11.89
CA VAL A 341 3.19 -11.15 -11.14
C VAL A 341 4.40 -11.40 -12.05
N VAL A 342 5.27 -10.40 -12.19
CA VAL A 342 6.60 -10.58 -12.77
C VAL A 342 7.51 -11.23 -11.72
N ALA A 343 8.27 -12.26 -12.13
CA ALA A 343 9.16 -13.00 -11.25
C ALA A 343 10.25 -12.09 -10.64
N GLY A 344 10.56 -12.29 -9.35
CA GLY A 344 11.74 -11.71 -8.68
C GLY A 344 11.53 -10.56 -7.70
N GLY A 345 10.29 -10.06 -7.51
CA GLY A 345 9.99 -9.01 -6.53
C GLY A 345 9.51 -9.52 -5.16
N ASN A 346 9.57 -8.69 -4.12
CA ASN A 346 9.00 -8.97 -2.80
C ASN A 346 7.46 -8.95 -2.82
N ARG A 347 6.88 -7.82 -3.29
CA ARG A 347 5.43 -7.69 -3.48
C ARG A 347 4.83 -8.84 -4.31
N SER A 348 5.57 -9.32 -5.31
CA SER A 348 5.24 -10.49 -6.13
C SER A 348 4.93 -11.75 -5.32
N GLN A 349 5.70 -12.03 -4.26
CA GLN A 349 5.50 -13.22 -3.43
C GLN A 349 4.30 -13.10 -2.50
N LYS A 350 4.06 -11.90 -1.94
CA LYS A 350 2.84 -11.62 -1.16
C LYS A 350 1.60 -11.90 -2.00
N THR A 351 1.56 -11.34 -3.21
CA THR A 351 0.43 -11.51 -4.13
C THR A 351 0.15 -12.97 -4.46
N LEU A 352 1.19 -13.79 -4.68
CA LEU A 352 1.02 -15.24 -4.88
C LEU A 352 0.44 -15.93 -3.64
N ALA A 353 0.99 -15.65 -2.46
CA ALA A 353 0.50 -16.23 -1.21
C ALA A 353 -0.95 -15.82 -0.90
N HIS A 354 -1.36 -14.59 -1.23
CA HIS A 354 -2.73 -14.11 -1.07
C HIS A 354 -3.75 -14.97 -1.83
N ALA A 355 -3.42 -15.46 -3.02
CA ALA A 355 -4.30 -16.37 -3.76
C ALA A 355 -4.54 -17.69 -3.00
N TRP A 356 -3.50 -18.28 -2.43
CA TRP A 356 -3.62 -19.50 -1.61
C TRP A 356 -4.37 -19.27 -0.31
N ILE A 357 -4.15 -18.10 0.31
CA ILE A 357 -4.78 -17.73 1.57
C ILE A 357 -6.28 -17.49 1.40
N VAL A 358 -6.75 -16.95 0.27
CA VAL A 358 -8.19 -16.85 0.00
C VAL A 358 -8.82 -18.24 -0.03
N ASP A 359 -8.23 -19.20 -0.73
CA ASP A 359 -8.73 -20.58 -0.73
C ASP A 359 -8.77 -21.18 0.69
N LYS A 360 -7.74 -20.91 1.52
CA LYS A 360 -7.69 -21.33 2.92
C LYS A 360 -8.84 -20.74 3.73
N ILE A 361 -9.01 -19.42 3.68
CA ILE A 361 -10.01 -18.68 4.45
C ILE A 361 -11.41 -19.25 4.21
N PHE A 362 -11.71 -19.59 2.96
CA PHE A 362 -13.02 -20.06 2.53
C PHE A 362 -13.16 -21.59 2.51
N GLY A 363 -12.22 -22.31 3.11
CA GLY A 363 -12.31 -23.75 3.29
C GLY A 363 -12.26 -24.59 2.03
N ASN A 364 -11.59 -24.12 0.97
CA ASN A 364 -11.45 -24.83 -0.30
C ASN A 364 -10.38 -25.94 -0.22
N TRP A 365 -10.51 -26.82 0.77
CA TRP A 365 -9.50 -27.82 1.14
C TRP A 365 -9.16 -28.80 0.02
N ASP A 366 -10.15 -29.23 -0.77
CA ASP A 366 -9.90 -30.15 -1.89
C ASP A 366 -9.14 -29.48 -3.03
N LYS A 367 -9.43 -28.19 -3.29
CA LYS A 367 -8.67 -27.37 -4.25
C LYS A 367 -7.22 -27.22 -3.81
N ILE A 368 -6.99 -26.89 -2.54
CA ILE A 368 -5.65 -26.77 -1.94
C ILE A 368 -4.84 -28.06 -2.13
N HIS A 369 -5.42 -29.23 -1.80
CA HIS A 369 -4.74 -30.51 -2.03
C HIS A 369 -4.47 -30.77 -3.52
N GLY A 370 -5.42 -30.44 -4.40
CA GLY A 370 -5.28 -30.59 -5.85
C GLY A 370 -4.15 -29.73 -6.44
N ASP A 371 -3.94 -28.54 -5.89
CA ASP A 371 -2.95 -27.56 -6.36
C ASP A 371 -1.53 -27.83 -5.81
N ASN A 372 -1.36 -28.80 -4.91
CA ASN A 372 -0.08 -29.06 -4.23
C ASN A 372 1.08 -29.34 -5.19
N ALA A 373 0.84 -30.07 -6.28
CA ALA A 373 1.89 -30.36 -7.27
C ALA A 373 2.47 -29.09 -7.91
N ALA A 374 1.63 -28.07 -8.13
CA ALA A 374 2.06 -26.80 -8.70
C ALA A 374 2.74 -25.90 -7.65
N ASN A 375 2.13 -25.76 -6.47
CA ASN A 375 2.54 -24.74 -5.49
C ASN A 375 3.70 -25.20 -4.58
N SER A 376 3.87 -26.50 -4.33
CA SER A 376 4.99 -27.05 -3.55
C SER A 376 6.37 -26.82 -4.19
N GLN A 377 6.40 -26.51 -5.50
CA GLN A 377 7.62 -26.20 -6.26
C GLN A 377 8.10 -24.75 -6.08
N SER A 378 7.46 -23.97 -5.19
CA SER A 378 7.83 -22.58 -4.91
C SER A 378 9.31 -22.42 -4.57
N SER A 379 9.92 -21.33 -5.05
CA SER A 379 11.38 -21.15 -5.01
C SER A 379 11.90 -20.52 -3.72
N THR A 380 11.11 -19.68 -3.03
CA THR A 380 11.58 -18.91 -1.88
C THR A 380 11.17 -19.54 -0.54
N PRO A 381 11.94 -19.31 0.54
CA PRO A 381 11.56 -19.78 1.88
C PRO A 381 10.17 -19.28 2.32
N TYR A 382 9.86 -18.00 2.06
CA TYR A 382 8.55 -17.42 2.36
C TYR A 382 7.39 -18.18 1.69
N LEU A 383 7.45 -18.37 0.37
CA LEU A 383 6.38 -19.06 -0.36
C LEU A 383 6.26 -20.52 0.06
N LYS A 384 7.37 -21.22 0.30
CA LYS A 384 7.35 -22.59 0.83
C LYS A 384 6.67 -22.66 2.20
N GLY A 385 6.99 -21.73 3.09
CA GLY A 385 6.37 -21.68 4.42
C GLY A 385 4.89 -21.33 4.37
N MET A 386 4.49 -20.33 3.56
CA MET A 386 3.08 -19.97 3.41
C MET A 386 2.25 -21.07 2.73
N TRP A 387 2.81 -21.77 1.73
CA TRP A 387 2.14 -22.94 1.15
C TRP A 387 1.96 -24.05 2.20
N SER A 388 2.99 -24.33 3.01
CA SER A 388 2.87 -25.26 4.13
C SER A 388 1.82 -24.85 5.15
N TYR A 389 1.65 -23.56 5.43
CA TYR A 389 0.55 -23.10 6.29
C TYR A 389 -0.82 -23.44 5.70
N VAL A 390 -1.04 -23.15 4.42
CA VAL A 390 -2.30 -23.45 3.72
C VAL A 390 -2.56 -24.96 3.63
N MET A 391 -1.55 -25.75 3.25
CA MET A 391 -1.61 -27.21 3.20
C MET A 391 -1.83 -27.84 4.58
N GLY A 392 -1.12 -27.35 5.60
CA GLY A 392 -1.25 -27.82 6.97
C GLY A 392 -2.66 -27.63 7.50
N SER A 393 -3.28 -26.48 7.22
CA SER A 393 -4.67 -26.18 7.60
C SER A 393 -5.64 -27.11 6.88
N ALA A 394 -5.43 -27.35 5.58
CA ALA A 394 -6.23 -28.31 4.82
C ALA A 394 -6.07 -29.75 5.37
N HIS A 395 -4.88 -30.14 5.83
CA HIS A 395 -4.66 -31.41 6.52
C HIS A 395 -5.38 -31.49 7.86
N VAL A 396 -5.38 -30.41 8.65
CA VAL A 396 -6.15 -30.32 9.89
C VAL A 396 -7.64 -30.55 9.61
N ALA A 397 -8.21 -29.81 8.67
CA ALA A 397 -9.62 -29.90 8.30
C ALA A 397 -10.04 -31.30 7.79
N LYS A 398 -9.13 -32.04 7.15
CA LYS A 398 -9.36 -33.41 6.67
C LYS A 398 -8.99 -34.51 7.69
N GLY A 399 -8.53 -34.14 8.89
CA GLY A 399 -8.15 -35.10 9.94
C GLY A 399 -6.77 -35.74 9.76
N HIS A 400 -5.95 -35.24 8.83
CA HIS A 400 -4.62 -35.77 8.50
C HIS A 400 -3.52 -35.22 9.43
N MET A 401 -3.63 -35.47 10.74
CA MET A 401 -2.79 -34.82 11.77
C MET A 401 -1.28 -34.95 11.55
N GLY A 402 -0.77 -36.15 11.21
CA GLY A 402 0.67 -36.33 11.00
C GLY A 402 1.21 -35.55 9.78
N ALA A 403 0.37 -35.35 8.77
CA ALA A 403 0.73 -34.51 7.62
C ALA A 403 0.71 -33.02 8.02
N ALA A 404 -0.27 -32.58 8.80
CA ALA A 404 -0.29 -31.21 9.35
C ALA A 404 0.95 -30.87 10.19
N GLU A 405 1.41 -31.80 11.04
CA GLU A 405 2.65 -31.63 11.81
C GLU A 405 3.90 -31.55 10.94
N THR A 406 3.91 -32.29 9.82
CA THR A 406 5.00 -32.22 8.84
C THR A 406 5.05 -30.83 8.18
N GLU A 407 3.90 -30.28 7.82
CA GLU A 407 3.82 -28.92 7.27
C GLU A 407 4.26 -27.88 8.31
N LEU A 408 3.82 -28.00 9.57
CA LEU A 408 4.28 -27.11 10.65
C LEU A 408 5.81 -27.17 10.84
N ALA A 409 6.41 -28.36 10.78
CA ALA A 409 7.85 -28.51 10.83
C ALA A 409 8.54 -27.83 9.65
N ASN A 410 7.95 -27.88 8.44
CA ASN A 410 8.47 -27.17 7.29
C ASN A 410 8.40 -25.65 7.46
N ILE A 411 7.30 -25.09 7.98
CA ILE A 411 7.21 -23.64 8.28
C ILE A 411 8.37 -23.20 9.17
N ARG A 412 8.63 -23.95 10.26
CA ARG A 412 9.74 -23.67 11.19
C ARG A 412 11.11 -23.75 10.50
N ALA A 413 11.29 -24.71 9.59
CA ALA A 413 12.52 -24.82 8.81
C ALA A 413 12.72 -23.65 7.84
N GLN A 414 11.66 -23.22 7.14
CA GLN A 414 11.72 -22.09 6.21
C GLN A 414 11.92 -20.75 6.92
N MET A 415 11.31 -20.58 8.09
CA MET A 415 11.51 -19.41 8.96
C MET A 415 12.99 -19.21 9.34
N ALA A 416 13.74 -20.31 9.50
CA ALA A 416 15.17 -20.29 9.84
C ALA A 416 16.09 -20.42 8.61
N ALA A 417 15.54 -20.45 7.39
CA ALA A 417 16.33 -20.64 6.18
C ALA A 417 17.19 -19.42 5.88
N ASN A 418 18.38 -19.67 5.33
CA ASN A 418 19.24 -18.61 4.83
C ASN A 418 18.51 -17.78 3.77
N GLY A 419 18.57 -16.45 3.93
CA GLY A 419 17.94 -15.52 3.00
C GLY A 419 16.41 -15.47 3.09
N VAL A 420 15.79 -16.00 4.16
CA VAL A 420 14.33 -15.87 4.39
C VAL A 420 13.87 -14.42 4.33
N ASN A 421 14.68 -13.47 4.81
CA ASN A 421 14.37 -12.04 4.81
C ASN A 421 14.98 -11.28 3.61
N ASP A 422 15.69 -11.96 2.72
CA ASP A 422 16.22 -11.33 1.50
C ASP A 422 15.08 -11.03 0.52
N ASN A 423 14.02 -11.85 0.57
CA ASN A 423 12.81 -11.65 -0.22
C ASN A 423 11.55 -11.96 0.60
N GLY A 424 10.42 -11.29 0.38
CA GLY A 424 9.26 -11.49 1.27
C GLY A 424 8.05 -10.59 1.04
N VAL A 425 7.24 -10.43 2.09
CA VAL A 425 5.83 -9.97 2.06
C VAL A 425 5.71 -8.47 1.77
N GLY A 426 6.66 -7.68 2.26
CA GLY A 426 6.66 -6.23 2.14
C GLY A 426 7.61 -5.61 3.16
N PRO A 427 7.15 -4.66 4.01
CA PRO A 427 7.96 -4.03 5.05
C PRO A 427 8.20 -4.95 6.26
N THR A 428 7.36 -5.96 6.49
CA THR A 428 7.56 -6.94 7.56
C THR A 428 8.56 -8.02 7.11
N PRO A 429 9.53 -8.41 7.96
CA PRO A 429 10.40 -9.54 7.68
C PRO A 429 9.59 -10.83 7.44
N ALA A 430 9.88 -11.57 6.37
CA ALA A 430 9.17 -12.82 6.07
C ALA A 430 9.30 -13.86 7.18
N SER A 431 10.42 -13.89 7.91
CA SER A 431 10.57 -14.77 9.08
C SER A 431 9.54 -14.47 10.17
N HIS A 432 9.15 -13.20 10.34
CA HIS A 432 8.11 -12.80 11.30
C HIS A 432 6.73 -13.31 10.88
N VAL A 433 6.39 -13.16 9.59
CA VAL A 433 5.13 -13.67 9.04
C VAL A 433 5.08 -15.21 9.10
N LEU A 434 6.18 -15.90 8.85
CA LEU A 434 6.25 -17.35 9.00
C LEU A 434 6.17 -17.81 10.47
N ASN A 435 6.66 -17.02 11.42
CA ASN A 435 6.48 -17.30 12.84
C ASN A 435 5.00 -17.22 13.24
N LEU A 436 4.31 -16.19 12.75
CA LEU A 436 2.86 -16.03 12.92
C LEU A 436 2.14 -17.25 12.33
N ALA A 437 2.46 -17.64 11.09
CA ALA A 437 1.89 -18.82 10.43
C ALA A 437 2.12 -20.13 11.20
N ALA A 438 3.31 -20.31 11.78
CA ALA A 438 3.62 -21.49 12.59
C ALA A 438 2.76 -21.55 13.86
N HIS A 439 2.55 -20.43 14.54
CA HIS A 439 1.68 -20.37 15.71
C HIS A 439 0.20 -20.53 15.34
N ALA A 440 -0.25 -19.92 14.25
CA ALA A 440 -1.61 -20.09 13.74
C ALA A 440 -1.90 -21.58 13.44
N LEU A 441 -1.05 -22.25 12.65
CA LEU A 441 -1.21 -23.67 12.33
C LEU A 441 -1.14 -24.56 13.57
N ASN A 442 -0.23 -24.27 14.51
CA ASN A 442 -0.14 -25.06 15.72
C ASN A 442 -1.38 -24.90 16.61
N GLY A 443 -2.00 -23.71 16.61
CA GLY A 443 -3.31 -23.49 17.22
C GLY A 443 -4.39 -24.37 16.60
N GLU A 444 -4.47 -24.39 15.26
CA GLU A 444 -5.43 -25.23 14.53
C GLU A 444 -5.23 -26.74 14.81
N ILE A 445 -3.98 -27.21 14.88
CA ILE A 445 -3.65 -28.60 15.22
C ILE A 445 -4.08 -28.96 16.65
N GLU A 446 -3.79 -28.11 17.64
CA GLU A 446 -4.16 -28.37 19.03
C GLU A 446 -5.67 -28.26 19.26
N GLU A 447 -6.35 -27.36 18.55
CA GLU A 447 -7.82 -27.27 18.55
C GLU A 447 -8.44 -28.56 18.02
N ALA A 448 -7.98 -29.06 16.87
CA ALA A 448 -8.46 -30.32 16.30
C ALA A 448 -8.19 -31.56 17.19
N ARG A 449 -7.25 -31.46 18.13
CA ARG A 449 -6.97 -32.48 19.15
C ARG A 449 -7.86 -32.36 20.39
N GLY A 450 -8.65 -31.29 20.51
CA GLY A 450 -9.41 -30.94 21.70
C GLY A 450 -8.56 -30.33 22.81
N ASN A 451 -7.30 -29.95 22.53
CA ASN A 451 -6.40 -29.33 23.50
C ASN A 451 -6.63 -27.81 23.53
N LEU A 452 -7.83 -27.40 23.96
CA LEU A 452 -8.29 -26.01 23.82
C LEU A 452 -7.38 -24.99 24.53
N ASP A 453 -6.82 -25.31 25.69
CA ASP A 453 -5.88 -24.42 26.40
C ASP A 453 -4.59 -24.17 25.59
N ALA A 454 -4.08 -25.20 24.91
CA ALA A 454 -2.90 -25.08 24.07
C ALA A 454 -3.20 -24.31 22.77
N ALA A 455 -4.37 -24.54 22.18
CA ALA A 455 -4.84 -23.77 21.03
C ALA A 455 -4.97 -22.27 21.37
N ILE A 456 -5.61 -21.94 22.49
CA ILE A 456 -5.72 -20.56 23.00
C ILE A 456 -4.34 -19.93 23.20
N ALA A 457 -3.38 -20.67 23.78
CA ALA A 457 -2.02 -20.15 23.99
C ALA A 457 -1.32 -19.82 22.65
N HIS A 458 -1.45 -20.68 21.64
CA HIS A 458 -0.87 -20.44 20.33
C HIS A 458 -1.55 -19.32 19.55
N TYR A 459 -2.88 -19.22 19.59
CA TYR A 459 -3.57 -18.12 18.94
C TYR A 459 -3.27 -16.77 19.61
N ASN A 460 -3.07 -16.71 20.94
CA ASN A 460 -2.60 -15.48 21.59
C ASN A 460 -1.22 -15.03 21.11
N LEU A 461 -0.27 -15.96 20.98
CA LEU A 461 1.06 -15.64 20.43
C LEU A 461 0.99 -15.20 18.96
N ALA A 462 0.15 -15.84 18.16
CA ALA A 462 -0.08 -15.42 16.77
C ALA A 462 -0.76 -14.04 16.68
N VAL A 463 -1.68 -13.72 17.59
CA VAL A 463 -2.26 -12.37 17.74
C VAL A 463 -1.18 -11.34 18.10
N GLU A 464 -0.30 -11.64 19.06
CA GLU A 464 0.81 -10.74 19.41
C GLU A 464 1.74 -10.49 18.22
N LEU A 465 2.07 -11.54 17.45
CA LEU A 465 2.86 -11.38 16.23
C LEU A 465 2.13 -10.58 15.16
N GLN A 466 0.81 -10.76 15.01
CA GLN A 466 -0.02 -9.98 14.08
C GLN A 466 -0.05 -8.50 14.46
N ASP A 467 -0.18 -8.18 15.75
CA ASP A 467 -0.21 -6.79 16.25
C ASP A 467 1.14 -6.09 16.09
N ASN A 468 2.24 -6.84 15.94
CA ASN A 468 3.59 -6.33 15.72
C ASN A 468 4.03 -6.39 14.24
N LEU A 469 3.10 -6.52 13.30
CA LEU A 469 3.39 -6.36 11.87
C LEU A 469 3.70 -4.90 11.55
N ASN A 470 4.57 -4.66 10.56
CA ASN A 470 4.74 -3.32 10.02
C ASN A 470 3.47 -2.93 9.25
N TYR A 471 3.01 -1.69 9.44
CA TYR A 471 1.77 -1.21 8.83
C TYR A 471 1.84 -1.22 7.30
N THR A 472 0.87 -1.85 6.65
CA THR A 472 0.78 -1.92 5.18
C THR A 472 -0.64 -2.30 4.78
N GLU A 473 -1.02 -1.96 3.56
CA GLU A 473 -2.39 -2.16 3.09
C GLU A 473 -2.44 -2.84 1.71
N PRO A 474 -3.34 -3.83 1.51
CA PRO A 474 -3.88 -4.68 2.58
C PRO A 474 -2.75 -5.31 3.43
N PRO A 475 -3.04 -5.69 4.69
CA PRO A 475 -2.04 -6.16 5.64
C PRO A 475 -1.27 -7.38 5.13
N ASP A 476 0.00 -7.50 5.54
CA ASP A 476 0.87 -8.64 5.21
C ASP A 476 0.27 -9.99 5.68
N TRP A 477 -0.58 -9.95 6.70
CA TRP A 477 -1.39 -11.08 7.16
C TRP A 477 -2.88 -10.79 6.92
N SER A 478 -3.54 -11.60 6.09
CA SER A 478 -4.91 -11.30 5.64
C SER A 478 -5.99 -11.60 6.69
N GLN A 479 -6.07 -12.85 7.19
CA GLN A 479 -7.17 -13.28 8.06
C GLN A 479 -6.83 -13.06 9.53
N SER A 480 -7.59 -12.22 10.23
CA SER A 480 -7.33 -11.95 11.64
C SER A 480 -7.32 -13.21 12.49
N ILE A 481 -6.24 -13.44 13.24
CA ILE A 481 -6.13 -14.57 14.19
C ILE A 481 -7.10 -14.42 15.37
N ARG A 482 -7.63 -13.21 15.59
CA ARG A 482 -8.70 -12.99 16.58
C ARG A 482 -9.97 -13.76 16.24
N LEU A 483 -10.21 -14.08 14.96
CA LEU A 483 -11.32 -14.95 14.56
C LEU A 483 -11.14 -16.36 15.15
N TYR A 484 -9.95 -16.94 15.00
CA TYR A 484 -9.59 -18.24 15.56
C TYR A 484 -9.60 -18.23 17.09
N LEU A 485 -8.95 -17.23 17.71
CA LEU A 485 -8.91 -17.09 19.17
C LEU A 485 -10.31 -16.94 19.77
N GLY A 486 -11.14 -16.08 19.21
CA GLY A 486 -12.52 -15.88 19.66
C GLY A 486 -13.36 -17.14 19.51
N SER A 487 -13.16 -17.91 18.43
CA SER A 487 -13.89 -19.15 18.18
C SER A 487 -13.53 -20.24 19.19
N VAL A 488 -12.25 -20.50 19.44
CA VAL A 488 -11.83 -21.52 20.41
C VAL A 488 -12.16 -21.12 21.86
N LEU A 489 -12.20 -19.81 22.17
CA LEU A 489 -12.68 -19.32 23.47
C LEU A 489 -14.16 -19.65 23.68
N LEU A 490 -14.99 -19.57 22.63
CA LEU A 490 -16.39 -20.00 22.71
C LEU A 490 -16.52 -21.50 22.94
N GLU A 491 -15.72 -22.30 22.23
CA GLU A 491 -15.67 -23.75 22.42
C GLU A 491 -15.25 -24.12 23.86
N ALA A 492 -14.30 -23.39 24.43
CA ALA A 492 -13.85 -23.54 25.81
C ALA A 492 -14.85 -23.00 26.86
N GLY A 493 -16.02 -22.49 26.45
CA GLY A 493 -17.02 -21.91 27.36
C GLY A 493 -16.64 -20.53 27.92
N ARG A 494 -15.64 -19.86 27.34
CA ARG A 494 -15.10 -18.55 27.77
C ARG A 494 -15.68 -17.40 26.94
N ALA A 495 -17.02 -17.36 26.85
CA ALA A 495 -17.72 -16.41 25.98
C ALA A 495 -17.46 -14.93 26.30
N ALA A 496 -17.24 -14.57 27.56
CA ALA A 496 -16.89 -13.20 27.95
C ALA A 496 -15.50 -12.77 27.42
N ASP A 497 -14.54 -13.69 27.38
CA ASP A 497 -13.21 -13.42 26.81
C ASP A 497 -13.30 -13.32 25.28
N ALA A 498 -14.12 -14.15 24.64
CA ALA A 498 -14.36 -14.09 23.21
C ALA A 498 -14.96 -12.74 22.77
N GLU A 499 -15.92 -12.19 23.53
CA GLU A 499 -16.46 -10.84 23.26
C GLU A 499 -15.36 -9.78 23.25
N VAL A 500 -14.44 -9.80 24.22
CA VAL A 500 -13.32 -8.84 24.28
C VAL A 500 -12.43 -8.96 23.04
N VAL A 501 -12.14 -10.19 22.61
CA VAL A 501 -11.32 -10.47 21.42
C VAL A 501 -11.98 -9.94 20.15
N TYR A 502 -13.27 -10.21 19.93
CA TYR A 502 -13.99 -9.73 18.76
C TYR A 502 -14.15 -8.20 18.77
N MET A 503 -14.44 -7.60 19.92
CA MET A 503 -14.51 -6.14 20.05
C MET A 503 -13.17 -5.48 19.73
N LYS A 504 -12.04 -6.10 20.11
CA LYS A 504 -10.70 -5.60 19.76
C LYS A 504 -10.45 -5.70 18.26
N ASP A 505 -10.89 -6.77 17.60
CA ASP A 505 -10.75 -6.90 16.15
C ASP A 505 -11.55 -5.84 15.38
N LEU A 506 -12.78 -5.55 15.81
CA LEU A 506 -13.64 -4.52 15.20
C LEU A 506 -13.10 -3.09 15.33
N GLN A 507 -12.11 -2.84 16.21
CA GLN A 507 -11.43 -1.53 16.26
C GLN A 507 -10.62 -1.26 14.98
N TRP A 508 -10.02 -2.32 14.41
CA TRP A 508 -9.20 -2.22 13.21
C TRP A 508 -9.99 -2.57 11.94
N ASN A 509 -10.78 -3.64 12.01
CA ASN A 509 -11.61 -4.14 10.93
C ASN A 509 -13.08 -3.78 11.20
N GLN A 510 -13.40 -2.48 11.17
CA GLN A 510 -14.77 -2.03 11.42
C GLN A 510 -15.73 -2.71 10.45
N GLN A 511 -16.92 -3.12 10.94
CA GLN A 511 -17.94 -3.81 10.14
C GLN A 511 -17.51 -5.15 9.50
N ASN A 512 -16.39 -5.75 9.93
CA ASN A 512 -15.98 -7.09 9.48
C ASN A 512 -17.06 -8.13 9.80
N GLY A 513 -17.60 -8.76 8.77
CA GLY A 513 -18.72 -9.69 8.91
C GLY A 513 -18.37 -10.97 9.68
N TRP A 514 -17.16 -11.49 9.51
CA TRP A 514 -16.65 -12.66 10.24
C TRP A 514 -16.63 -12.40 11.75
N THR A 515 -16.07 -11.25 12.14
CA THR A 515 -15.94 -10.82 13.53
C THR A 515 -17.29 -10.50 14.15
N THR A 516 -18.18 -9.87 13.38
CA THR A 516 -19.54 -9.53 13.83
C THR A 516 -20.35 -10.80 14.11
N PHE A 517 -20.20 -11.84 13.29
CA PHE A 517 -20.82 -13.14 13.54
C PHE A 517 -20.31 -13.80 14.83
N GLY A 518 -18.99 -13.82 15.04
CA GLY A 518 -18.39 -14.33 16.27
C GLY A 518 -18.82 -13.56 17.52
N LEU A 519 -18.91 -12.23 17.43
CA LEU A 519 -19.40 -11.38 18.51
C LEU A 519 -20.86 -11.70 18.84
N TYR A 520 -21.71 -11.90 17.83
CA TYR A 520 -23.08 -12.34 18.03
C TYR A 520 -23.15 -13.67 18.81
N GLN A 521 -22.37 -14.67 18.40
CA GLN A 521 -22.31 -15.96 19.10
C GLN A 521 -21.84 -15.80 20.56
N ALA A 522 -20.83 -14.95 20.80
CA ALA A 522 -20.32 -14.69 22.15
C ALA A 522 -21.36 -14.01 23.06
N LEU A 523 -22.14 -13.06 22.53
CA LEU A 523 -23.21 -12.41 23.27
C LEU A 523 -24.37 -13.37 23.57
N GLN A 524 -24.72 -14.25 22.64
CA GLN A 524 -25.72 -15.29 22.86
C GLN A 524 -25.30 -16.27 23.96
N ALA A 525 -24.07 -16.76 23.92
CA ALA A 525 -23.54 -17.69 24.92
C ALA A 525 -23.51 -17.09 26.34
N GLN A 526 -23.44 -15.76 26.46
CA GLN A 526 -23.54 -15.04 27.73
C GLN A 526 -24.97 -14.72 28.18
N GLY A 527 -25.99 -15.00 27.36
CA GLY A 527 -27.37 -14.60 27.63
C GLY A 527 -27.64 -13.10 27.46
N LYS A 528 -26.76 -12.35 26.77
CA LYS A 528 -26.93 -10.92 26.49
C LYS A 528 -27.91 -10.68 25.32
N THR A 529 -29.13 -11.19 25.43
CA THR A 529 -30.10 -11.32 24.31
C THR A 529 -30.37 -10.02 23.55
N GLN A 530 -30.54 -8.89 24.23
CA GLN A 530 -30.84 -7.62 23.56
C GLN A 530 -29.66 -7.14 22.70
N GLN A 531 -28.43 -7.30 23.18
CA GLN A 531 -27.23 -6.94 22.42
C GLN A 531 -27.02 -7.91 21.26
N ALA A 532 -27.23 -9.22 21.48
CA ALA A 532 -27.15 -10.23 20.44
C ALA A 532 -28.09 -9.94 19.26
N ILE A 533 -29.35 -9.53 19.50
CA ILE A 533 -30.29 -9.17 18.43
C ILE A 533 -29.79 -7.99 17.59
N ILE A 534 -29.13 -7.00 18.21
CA ILE A 534 -28.58 -5.85 17.50
C ILE A 534 -27.41 -6.30 16.61
N VAL A 535 -26.47 -7.06 17.17
CA VAL A 535 -25.29 -7.54 16.45
C VAL A 535 -25.66 -8.52 15.34
N GLU A 536 -26.67 -9.36 15.54
CA GLU A 536 -27.20 -10.26 14.49
C GLU A 536 -27.72 -9.47 13.28
N ARG A 537 -28.46 -8.37 13.50
CA ARG A 537 -28.93 -7.50 12.42
C ARG A 537 -27.79 -6.79 11.71
N GLN A 538 -26.76 -6.37 12.45
CA GLN A 538 -25.54 -5.80 11.86
C GLN A 538 -24.84 -6.83 10.97
N PHE A 539 -24.66 -8.05 11.47
CA PHE A 539 -24.10 -9.17 10.70
C PHE A 539 -24.89 -9.41 9.41
N GLN A 540 -26.23 -9.51 9.48
CA GLN A 540 -27.07 -9.68 8.28
C GLN A 540 -26.85 -8.56 7.25
N SER A 541 -26.59 -7.33 7.70
CA SER A 541 -26.26 -6.22 6.81
C SER A 541 -24.86 -6.34 6.22
N PHE A 542 -23.84 -6.66 7.03
CA PHE A 542 -22.44 -6.73 6.61
C PHE A 542 -22.14 -7.98 5.76
N TRP A 543 -22.95 -9.02 5.88
CA TRP A 543 -22.81 -10.30 5.18
C TRP A 543 -23.74 -10.44 3.96
N ARG A 544 -24.45 -9.38 3.57
CA ARG A 544 -25.47 -9.43 2.50
C ARG A 544 -24.93 -9.82 1.12
N ASN A 545 -23.64 -9.58 0.88
CA ASN A 545 -22.96 -9.90 -0.38
C ASN A 545 -22.16 -11.20 -0.32
N ALA A 546 -22.23 -11.93 0.80
CA ALA A 546 -21.50 -13.16 0.95
C ALA A 546 -22.10 -14.25 0.06
N ASP A 547 -21.23 -15.10 -0.47
CA ASP A 547 -21.58 -16.37 -1.12
C ASP A 547 -21.26 -17.58 -0.21
N THR A 548 -20.94 -17.30 1.05
CA THR A 548 -20.47 -18.25 2.05
C THR A 548 -21.33 -18.16 3.31
N GLU A 549 -21.80 -19.30 3.81
CA GLU A 549 -22.53 -19.38 5.09
C GLU A 549 -21.55 -19.61 6.26
N LEU A 550 -21.84 -19.02 7.42
CA LEU A 550 -21.00 -19.13 8.62
C LEU A 550 -21.66 -19.97 9.71
N GLU A 551 -20.92 -20.95 10.22
CA GLU A 551 -21.25 -21.67 11.47
C GLU A 551 -20.38 -21.20 12.65
N ARG A 552 -19.19 -20.66 12.34
CA ARG A 552 -18.22 -20.04 13.25
C ARG A 552 -17.59 -18.82 12.57
N SER A 553 -16.86 -18.03 13.32
CA SER A 553 -16.17 -16.81 12.86
C SER A 553 -14.99 -17.04 11.90
N HIS A 554 -14.68 -18.30 11.55
CA HIS A 554 -13.82 -18.73 10.45
C HIS A 554 -14.28 -20.12 9.98
N LEU A 555 -13.90 -20.55 8.77
CA LEU A 555 -14.21 -21.89 8.25
C LEU A 555 -13.14 -22.93 8.58
#